data_AF-A0A3N5A2V6-F1
#
_entry.id   AF-A0A3N5A2V6-F1
#
_cell.length_a   1.000
_cell.length_b   1.000
_cell.length_c   1.000
_cell.angle_alpha   90.00
_cell.angle_beta   90.00
_cell.angle_gamma   90.00
#
_symmetry.space_group_name_H-M   'P 1'
#
loop_
_entity.id
_entity.type
_entity.pdbx_description
1 polymer ?
#
loop_
_entity_poly.entity_id
_entity_poly.type
_entity_poly.pdbx_seq_one_letter_code
_entity_poly.pdbx_strand_id
1 'polypeptide(L)'
;MNRGFNAGDPSVNNRFQTAMLKGGPNQWAIRGGDAQSGGLSTFYNGVRPNVSGYNPMKKQGAIILGIGGDNSNTGQGTFYEGVMTQGYPSDATENAVQANITAAGYNSGSTSTGTLTPGSRISLKATTSPCCTSDYLRHDDADTKVVISSITSASSATDKADATWIVRAGLANTSCLSFESADKPGQFLRHSNYQLYLDTDNGGSSFAKDATFCPTAGNSGIGHSFQSVNFPTKYLRHYNFTAYIAGNGGSNAWDSTSSWAQDTSWLTASPWS
;
A
#
# COMPACT_ATOMS: atom_id res chain seq x y z
N MET A 1 11.04 -35.04 -10.64
CA MET A 1 9.79 -34.25 -10.72
C MET A 1 8.85 -34.90 -11.70
N ASN A 2 7.57 -35.03 -11.34
CA ASN A 2 6.53 -35.55 -12.23
C ASN A 2 5.85 -34.38 -12.97
N ARG A 3 5.29 -34.63 -14.16
CA ARG A 3 4.33 -33.68 -14.75
C ARG A 3 3.10 -33.61 -13.86
N GLY A 4 2.59 -32.41 -13.62
CA GLY A 4 1.42 -32.17 -12.77
C GLY A 4 1.79 -31.96 -11.30
N PHE A 5 0.99 -32.55 -10.40
CA PHE A 5 1.11 -32.32 -8.96
C PHE A 5 2.44 -32.83 -8.38
N ASN A 6 3.11 -31.99 -7.60
CA ASN A 6 4.29 -32.34 -6.82
C ASN A 6 4.07 -31.82 -5.39
N ALA A 7 3.83 -32.72 -4.43
CA ALA A 7 3.50 -32.34 -3.05
C ALA A 7 4.61 -31.56 -2.31
N GLY A 8 5.85 -31.63 -2.82
CA GLY A 8 7.00 -30.90 -2.27
C GLY A 8 7.04 -29.42 -2.64
N ASP A 9 6.11 -28.95 -3.48
CA ASP A 9 5.96 -27.54 -3.84
C ASP A 9 4.74 -26.95 -3.12
N PRO A 10 4.93 -26.35 -1.93
CA PRO A 10 3.83 -25.88 -1.09
C PRO A 10 3.22 -24.58 -1.63
N SER A 11 1.97 -24.30 -1.24
CA SER A 11 1.42 -22.96 -1.41
C SER A 11 2.21 -21.95 -0.59
N VAL A 12 2.61 -20.85 -1.22
CA VAL A 12 3.27 -19.72 -0.56
C VAL A 12 2.27 -18.58 -0.35
N ASN A 13 2.19 -18.05 0.87
CA ASN A 13 1.24 -16.99 1.25
C ASN A 13 1.94 -15.77 1.85
N ASN A 14 3.23 -15.58 1.56
CA ASN A 14 3.99 -14.42 2.04
C ASN A 14 3.62 -13.16 1.25
N ARG A 15 3.53 -12.02 1.92
CA ARG A 15 3.26 -10.73 1.26
C ARG A 15 4.41 -10.27 0.36
N PHE A 16 5.65 -10.56 0.77
CA PHE A 16 6.84 -10.42 -0.06
C PHE A 16 7.51 -11.79 -0.14
N GLN A 17 7.50 -12.37 -1.33
CA GLN A 17 8.05 -13.70 -1.58
C GLN A 17 9.38 -13.58 -2.29
N THR A 18 10.43 -14.16 -1.70
CA THR A 18 11.68 -14.44 -2.43
C THR A 18 11.52 -15.74 -3.20
N ALA A 19 11.72 -15.73 -4.51
CA ALA A 19 11.75 -16.93 -5.34
C ALA A 19 13.12 -17.09 -6.00
N MET A 20 13.76 -18.25 -5.78
CA MET A 20 15.08 -18.57 -6.32
C MET A 20 14.98 -19.81 -7.22
N LEU A 21 15.38 -19.65 -8.48
CA LEU A 21 15.42 -20.72 -9.47
C LEU A 21 16.82 -20.82 -10.08
N LYS A 22 17.36 -22.04 -10.12
CA LYS A 22 18.65 -22.33 -10.74
C LYS A 22 18.59 -23.61 -11.56
N GLY A 23 19.39 -23.68 -12.63
CA GLY A 23 19.36 -24.81 -13.56
C GLY A 23 20.66 -25.02 -14.32
N GLY A 24 21.23 -26.21 -14.19
CA GLY A 24 22.43 -26.69 -14.87
C GLY A 24 22.18 -27.90 -15.76
N PRO A 25 23.25 -28.58 -16.24
CA PRO A 25 23.16 -29.84 -16.96
C PRO A 25 22.42 -30.90 -16.12
N ASN A 26 21.29 -31.38 -16.63
CA ASN A 26 20.40 -32.33 -15.97
C ASN A 26 20.10 -32.07 -14.47
N GLN A 27 20.13 -30.82 -14.01
CA GLN A 27 19.83 -30.45 -12.62
C GLN A 27 19.11 -29.10 -12.56
N TRP A 28 18.19 -28.95 -11.62
CA TRP A 28 17.56 -27.67 -11.29
C TRP A 28 16.99 -27.67 -9.87
N ALA A 29 16.71 -26.49 -9.34
CA ALA A 29 16.12 -26.32 -8.01
C ALA A 29 15.11 -25.17 -7.96
N ILE A 30 14.15 -25.30 -7.05
CA ILE A 30 13.21 -24.26 -6.62
C ILE A 30 13.44 -24.04 -5.13
N ARG A 31 13.76 -22.82 -4.74
CA ARG A 31 13.83 -22.41 -3.34
C ARG A 31 12.98 -21.17 -3.13
N GLY A 32 12.38 -21.05 -1.96
CA GLY A 32 11.54 -19.91 -1.62
C GLY A 32 11.59 -19.58 -0.13
N GLY A 33 11.35 -18.33 0.20
CA GLY A 33 11.30 -17.84 1.57
C GLY A 33 10.50 -16.54 1.65
N ASP A 34 10.12 -16.17 2.87
CA ASP A 34 9.59 -14.83 3.14
C ASP A 34 10.72 -13.81 2.95
N ALA A 35 10.52 -12.79 2.13
CA ALA A 35 11.51 -11.74 1.92
C ALA A 35 11.68 -10.84 3.16
N GLN A 36 10.72 -10.88 4.10
CA GLN A 36 10.72 -10.07 5.31
C GLN A 36 11.40 -10.76 6.50
N SER A 37 11.56 -12.08 6.47
CA SER A 37 12.09 -12.83 7.61
C SER A 37 12.58 -14.24 7.26
N GLY A 38 13.42 -14.81 8.11
CA GLY A 38 13.84 -16.21 8.00
C GLY A 38 14.81 -16.50 6.85
N GLY A 39 14.75 -17.73 6.35
CA GLY A 39 15.66 -18.25 5.33
C GLY A 39 14.93 -18.98 4.19
N LEU A 40 15.70 -19.43 3.20
CA LEU A 40 15.16 -20.16 2.06
C LEU A 40 14.92 -21.63 2.39
N SER A 41 13.72 -22.11 2.06
CA SER A 41 13.39 -23.54 2.01
C SER A 41 13.56 -24.06 0.58
N THR A 42 13.96 -25.33 0.44
CA THR A 42 14.11 -25.99 -0.86
C THR A 42 12.86 -26.82 -1.15
N PHE A 43 12.06 -26.39 -2.13
CA PHE A 43 10.85 -27.08 -2.58
C PHE A 43 11.16 -28.16 -3.63
N TYR A 44 12.22 -27.93 -4.41
CA TYR A 44 12.75 -28.93 -5.33
C TYR A 44 14.26 -28.79 -5.47
N ASN A 45 14.98 -29.91 -5.52
CA ASN A 45 16.36 -29.97 -5.98
C ASN A 45 16.62 -31.36 -6.57
N GLY A 46 16.89 -31.42 -7.87
CA GLY A 46 17.15 -32.69 -8.52
C GLY A 46 17.20 -32.62 -10.04
N VAL A 47 17.03 -33.77 -10.66
CA VAL A 47 17.19 -33.93 -12.12
C VAL A 47 16.11 -33.21 -12.93
N ARG A 48 16.35 -32.99 -14.23
CA ARG A 48 15.31 -32.46 -15.13
C ARG A 48 14.11 -33.44 -15.18
N PRO A 49 12.89 -32.95 -15.45
CA PRO A 49 11.75 -33.83 -15.70
C PRO A 49 12.10 -34.86 -16.78
N ASN A 50 11.77 -36.13 -16.54
CA ASN A 50 12.07 -37.23 -17.46
C ASN A 50 11.09 -37.27 -18.63
N VAL A 51 11.08 -36.20 -19.43
CA VAL A 51 10.24 -36.04 -20.61
C VAL A 51 11.03 -35.33 -21.71
N SER A 52 10.74 -35.68 -22.97
CA SER A 52 11.49 -35.20 -24.13
C SER A 52 11.56 -33.67 -24.18
N GLY A 53 12.73 -33.14 -24.51
CA GLY A 53 12.98 -31.70 -24.68
C GLY A 53 13.49 -30.93 -23.45
N TYR A 54 13.48 -31.54 -22.25
CA TYR A 54 13.92 -30.86 -21.02
C TYR A 54 15.38 -31.13 -20.62
N ASN A 55 16.03 -32.11 -21.27
CA ASN A 55 17.45 -32.39 -21.09
C ASN A 55 18.10 -32.86 -22.40
N PRO A 56 19.11 -32.14 -22.95
CA PRO A 56 19.57 -30.81 -22.50
C PRO A 56 18.54 -29.71 -22.78
N MET A 57 18.56 -28.65 -21.98
CA MET A 57 17.73 -27.45 -22.20
C MET A 57 18.22 -26.63 -23.40
N LYS A 58 17.30 -26.01 -24.14
CA LYS A 58 17.58 -25.14 -25.30
C LYS A 58 17.23 -23.67 -24.99
N LYS A 59 17.88 -23.08 -23.99
CA LYS A 59 17.65 -21.69 -23.56
C LYS A 59 18.09 -20.72 -24.66
N GLN A 60 17.30 -19.67 -24.91
CA GLN A 60 17.55 -18.69 -25.99
C GLN A 60 18.11 -17.33 -25.49
N GLY A 61 18.16 -17.12 -24.17
CA GLY A 61 18.83 -15.95 -23.57
C GLY A 61 18.00 -14.67 -23.49
N ALA A 62 16.78 -14.63 -24.03
CA ALA A 62 15.85 -13.52 -23.84
C ALA A 62 15.39 -13.40 -22.37
N ILE A 63 15.06 -12.18 -21.96
CA ILE A 63 14.51 -11.85 -20.64
C ILE A 63 13.07 -11.39 -20.81
N ILE A 64 12.17 -11.91 -19.98
CA ILE A 64 10.75 -11.57 -19.97
C ILE A 64 10.31 -11.25 -18.54
N LEU A 65 9.30 -10.39 -18.40
CA LEU A 65 8.71 -10.02 -17.12
C LEU A 65 7.19 -9.87 -17.29
N GLY A 66 6.41 -10.53 -16.42
CA GLY A 66 4.94 -10.42 -16.41
C GLY A 66 4.21 -11.16 -17.54
N ILE A 67 4.93 -11.78 -18.48
CA ILE A 67 4.37 -12.51 -19.63
C ILE A 67 5.05 -13.87 -19.83
N GLY A 68 4.43 -14.75 -20.61
CA GLY A 68 5.03 -15.99 -21.10
C GLY A 68 6.01 -15.77 -22.28
N GLY A 69 6.83 -16.78 -22.58
CA GLY A 69 7.81 -16.71 -23.68
C GLY A 69 7.21 -16.63 -25.08
N ASP A 70 5.91 -16.89 -25.21
CA ASP A 70 5.08 -16.74 -26.41
C ASP A 70 4.22 -15.47 -26.39
N ASN A 71 4.50 -14.53 -25.47
CA ASN A 71 3.75 -13.29 -25.22
C ASN A 71 2.35 -13.48 -24.59
N SER A 72 2.05 -14.64 -24.02
CA SER A 72 0.87 -14.83 -23.18
C SER A 72 0.88 -13.86 -21.98
N ASN A 73 -0.18 -13.07 -21.80
CA ASN A 73 -0.20 -11.90 -20.89
C ASN A 73 -1.32 -11.92 -19.84
N THR A 74 -1.84 -13.10 -19.50
CA THR A 74 -2.93 -13.26 -18.53
C THR A 74 -2.46 -13.36 -17.08
N GLY A 75 -1.16 -13.54 -16.86
CA GLY A 75 -0.55 -13.52 -15.54
C GLY A 75 -0.59 -12.13 -14.91
N GLN A 76 -0.78 -12.07 -13.60
CA GLN A 76 -0.77 -10.83 -12.83
C GLN A 76 0.16 -10.98 -11.64
N GLY A 77 0.93 -9.93 -11.33
CA GLY A 77 1.85 -9.94 -10.21
C GLY A 77 2.60 -8.62 -10.04
N THR A 78 3.36 -8.52 -8.97
CA THR A 78 4.21 -7.36 -8.65
C THR A 78 5.67 -7.80 -8.59
N PHE A 79 6.53 -7.14 -9.35
CA PHE A 79 7.98 -7.35 -9.31
C PHE A 79 8.63 -6.18 -8.58
N TYR A 80 9.41 -6.49 -7.54
CA TYR A 80 10.15 -5.49 -6.78
C TYR A 80 11.61 -5.44 -7.24
N GLU A 81 12.31 -6.58 -7.15
CA GLU A 81 13.68 -6.74 -7.59
C GLU A 81 13.96 -8.18 -8.04
N GLY A 82 15.01 -8.37 -8.84
CA GLY A 82 15.40 -9.68 -9.33
C GLY A 82 16.58 -9.61 -10.30
N VAL A 83 17.29 -10.73 -10.44
CA VAL A 83 18.51 -10.85 -11.26
C VAL A 83 18.55 -12.18 -11.98
N MET A 84 19.36 -12.25 -13.05
CA MET A 84 19.76 -13.50 -13.71
C MET A 84 21.28 -13.63 -13.63
N THR A 85 21.78 -14.82 -13.33
CA THR A 85 23.22 -15.07 -13.13
C THR A 85 23.79 -16.03 -14.16
N GLN A 86 25.11 -15.96 -14.39
CA GLN A 86 25.87 -17.01 -15.07
C GLN A 86 26.37 -18.04 -14.03
N GLY A 87 26.27 -19.34 -14.34
CA GLY A 87 26.65 -20.42 -13.43
C GLY A 87 25.48 -21.01 -12.63
N TYR A 88 25.77 -21.94 -11.72
CA TYR A 88 24.80 -22.57 -10.82
C TYR A 88 25.09 -22.11 -9.38
N PRO A 89 24.34 -21.13 -8.84
CA PRO A 89 24.60 -20.60 -7.51
C PRO A 89 24.57 -21.67 -6.42
N SER A 90 25.52 -21.61 -5.49
CA SER A 90 25.50 -22.47 -4.31
C SER A 90 24.34 -22.07 -3.37
N ASP A 91 23.84 -23.02 -2.59
CA ASP A 91 22.79 -22.72 -1.60
C ASP A 91 23.25 -21.66 -0.59
N ALA A 92 24.55 -21.63 -0.26
CA ALA A 92 25.16 -20.64 0.62
C ALA A 92 25.13 -19.22 -0.01
N THR A 93 25.39 -19.10 -1.31
CA THR A 93 25.29 -17.83 -2.04
C THR A 93 23.85 -17.31 -2.00
N GLU A 94 22.87 -18.16 -2.30
CA GLU A 94 21.45 -17.79 -2.24
C GLU A 94 20.99 -17.44 -0.81
N ASN A 95 21.50 -18.14 0.22
CA ASN A 95 21.23 -17.81 1.62
C ASN A 95 21.77 -16.43 2.00
N ALA A 96 22.96 -16.07 1.53
CA ALA A 96 23.53 -14.74 1.74
C ALA A 96 22.70 -13.65 1.07
N VAL A 97 22.19 -13.91 -0.15
CA VAL A 97 21.27 -12.99 -0.84
C VAL A 97 19.95 -12.87 -0.07
N GLN A 98 19.35 -13.98 0.39
CA GLN A 98 18.13 -13.93 1.21
C GLN A 98 18.33 -13.13 2.50
N ALA A 99 19.46 -13.31 3.19
CA ALA A 99 19.78 -12.53 4.37
C ALA A 99 19.89 -11.03 4.05
N ASN A 100 20.47 -10.68 2.90
CA ASN A 100 20.52 -9.29 2.42
C ASN A 100 19.13 -8.73 2.08
N ILE A 101 18.27 -9.49 1.39
CA ILE A 101 16.87 -9.10 1.10
C ILE A 101 16.09 -8.89 2.40
N THR A 102 16.26 -9.79 3.38
CA THR A 102 15.64 -9.66 4.71
C THR A 102 16.11 -8.37 5.39
N ALA A 103 17.40 -8.07 5.32
CA ALA A 103 17.99 -6.86 5.87
C ALA A 103 17.55 -5.58 5.13
N ALA A 104 17.13 -5.67 3.87
CA ALA A 104 16.56 -4.55 3.14
C ALA A 104 15.23 -4.06 3.75
N GLY A 105 14.58 -4.89 4.57
CA GLY A 105 13.45 -4.47 5.40
C GLY A 105 12.18 -4.21 4.58
N TYR A 106 11.94 -5.03 3.55
CA TYR A 106 10.69 -4.98 2.79
C TYR A 106 9.51 -4.98 3.75
N ASN A 107 8.71 -3.95 3.63
CA ASN A 107 7.47 -3.82 4.34
C ASN A 107 6.41 -3.39 3.34
N SER A 108 5.18 -3.80 3.59
CA SER A 108 4.05 -3.08 3.03
C SER A 108 4.15 -1.74 3.71
N GLY A 109 4.58 -0.67 3.01
CA GLY A 109 4.80 0.65 3.57
C GLY A 109 3.81 0.91 4.70
N SER A 110 4.31 1.08 5.94
CA SER A 110 3.58 1.09 7.22
C SER A 110 2.21 0.40 7.15
N THR A 111 2.08 -0.84 7.62
CA THR A 111 0.77 -1.47 7.75
C THR A 111 -0.19 -0.53 8.48
N SER A 112 -1.38 -0.32 7.88
CA SER A 112 -2.49 0.27 8.58
C SER A 112 -2.69 -0.45 9.93
N THR A 113 -2.37 0.20 11.05
CA THR A 113 -2.60 -0.34 12.39
C THR A 113 -3.96 0.06 12.96
N GLY A 114 -4.62 1.06 12.38
CA GLY A 114 -5.99 1.46 12.68
C GLY A 114 -7.01 0.78 11.76
N THR A 115 -8.19 0.44 12.29
CA THR A 115 -9.27 -0.19 11.52
C THR A 115 -10.30 0.86 11.07
N LEU A 116 -10.76 0.80 9.81
CA LEU A 116 -11.81 1.67 9.27
C LEU A 116 -13.24 1.17 9.61
N THR A 117 -13.44 0.68 10.83
CA THR A 117 -14.75 0.22 11.31
C THR A 117 -15.44 1.37 12.06
N PRO A 118 -16.71 1.70 11.77
CA PRO A 118 -17.45 2.70 12.55
C PRO A 118 -17.33 2.48 14.06
N GLY A 119 -16.95 3.52 14.79
CA GLY A 119 -16.67 3.52 16.22
C GLY A 119 -15.18 3.43 16.58
N SER A 120 -14.30 3.09 15.63
CA SER A 120 -12.85 3.09 15.88
C SER A 120 -12.30 4.53 15.94
N ARG A 121 -11.18 4.68 16.66
CA ARG A 121 -10.33 5.88 16.62
C ARG A 121 -9.09 5.57 15.79
N ILE A 122 -8.72 6.48 14.90
CA ILE A 122 -7.57 6.34 14.00
C ILE A 122 -6.82 7.66 13.85
N SER A 123 -5.62 7.59 13.29
CA SER A 123 -4.95 8.74 12.67
C SER A 123 -4.66 8.43 11.21
N LEU A 124 -4.74 9.44 10.33
CA LEU A 124 -4.47 9.27 8.89
C LEU A 124 -3.07 9.81 8.58
N LYS A 125 -2.14 8.92 8.26
CA LYS A 125 -0.73 9.26 8.03
C LYS A 125 -0.43 9.35 6.53
N ALA A 126 0.23 10.41 6.10
CA ALA A 126 0.63 10.59 4.71
C ALA A 126 1.70 9.57 4.29
N THR A 127 1.68 9.15 3.02
CA THR A 127 2.61 8.14 2.47
C THR A 127 3.72 8.73 1.59
N THR A 128 3.66 10.03 1.28
CA THR A 128 4.55 10.64 0.29
C THR A 128 5.96 10.80 0.84
N SER A 129 6.92 10.14 0.19
CA SER A 129 8.35 10.22 0.48
C SER A 129 9.06 11.11 -0.55
N PRO A 130 10.02 11.97 -0.16
CA PRO A 130 10.59 12.12 1.19
C PRO A 130 9.92 13.19 2.06
N CYS A 131 8.86 13.88 1.58
CA CYS A 131 8.32 15.05 2.28
C CYS A 131 7.79 14.76 3.68
N CYS A 132 6.92 13.75 3.79
CA CYS A 132 5.84 13.83 4.76
C CYS A 132 5.37 12.46 5.25
N THR A 133 6.25 11.46 5.21
CA THR A 133 6.02 10.15 5.84
C THR A 133 6.06 10.20 7.37
N SER A 134 6.28 11.36 7.99
CA SER A 134 6.08 11.63 9.42
C SER A 134 4.74 12.31 9.73
N ASP A 135 4.00 12.73 8.70
CA ASP A 135 2.92 13.71 8.86
C ASP A 135 1.56 13.05 8.89
N TYR A 136 0.65 13.62 9.68
CA TYR A 136 -0.70 13.15 9.88
C TYR A 136 -1.71 14.23 9.52
N LEU A 137 -2.84 13.81 8.95
CA LEU A 137 -3.99 14.68 8.72
C LEU A 137 -4.53 15.15 10.07
N ARG A 138 -4.57 16.46 10.26
CA ARG A 138 -5.10 17.10 11.46
C ARG A 138 -5.87 18.36 11.13
N HIS A 139 -6.79 18.74 12.01
CA HIS A 139 -7.32 20.09 12.04
C HIS A 139 -6.39 21.02 12.84
N ASP A 140 -6.65 22.32 12.84
CA ASP A 140 -5.93 23.32 13.64
C ASP A 140 -6.95 24.08 14.51
N ASP A 141 -6.69 24.21 15.80
CA ASP A 141 -7.53 24.96 16.75
C ASP A 141 -7.64 26.46 16.43
N ALA A 142 -6.70 27.02 15.65
CA ALA A 142 -6.70 28.43 15.29
C ALA A 142 -7.70 28.79 14.17
N ASP A 143 -8.05 27.84 13.31
CA ASP A 143 -9.05 28.01 12.26
C ASP A 143 -9.89 26.73 12.05
N THR A 144 -10.48 26.53 10.88
CA THR A 144 -11.21 25.29 10.57
C THR A 144 -10.50 24.49 9.49
N LYS A 145 -9.28 24.83 9.10
CA LYS A 145 -8.60 24.15 7.99
C LYS A 145 -8.04 22.82 8.44
N VAL A 146 -7.98 21.90 7.49
CA VAL A 146 -7.32 20.61 7.67
C VAL A 146 -6.01 20.61 6.88
N VAL A 147 -4.96 20.18 7.56
CA VAL A 147 -3.58 20.19 7.08
C VAL A 147 -2.93 18.84 7.35
N ILE A 148 -1.70 18.67 6.88
CA ILE A 148 -0.80 17.63 7.38
C ILE A 148 0.38 18.27 8.12
N SER A 149 0.78 17.66 9.23
CA SER A 149 2.02 18.02 9.92
C SER A 149 2.57 16.85 10.72
N SER A 150 3.85 16.91 11.08
CA SER A 150 4.51 15.88 11.90
C SER A 150 3.88 15.80 13.29
N ILE A 151 3.45 14.60 13.69
CA ILE A 151 2.97 14.30 15.05
C ILE A 151 3.84 13.20 15.62
N THR A 152 4.31 13.41 16.85
CA THR A 152 5.21 12.50 17.56
C THR A 152 4.73 12.27 18.98
N SER A 153 5.37 11.35 19.69
CA SER A 153 5.12 11.15 21.13
C SER A 153 5.43 12.40 21.97
N ALA A 154 6.28 13.32 21.48
CA ALA A 154 6.59 14.59 22.14
C ALA A 154 5.61 15.73 21.82
N SER A 155 4.75 15.56 20.80
CA SER A 155 3.72 16.56 20.46
C SER A 155 2.73 16.76 21.60
N SER A 156 2.10 17.94 21.63
CA SER A 156 1.14 18.30 22.67
C SER A 156 -0.08 17.37 22.67
N ALA A 157 -0.81 17.33 23.78
CA ALA A 157 -2.05 16.57 23.84
C ALA A 157 -3.09 17.08 22.82
N THR A 158 -3.13 18.40 22.59
CA THR A 158 -3.97 19.04 21.57
C THR A 158 -3.60 18.56 20.18
N ASP A 159 -2.34 18.68 19.75
CA ASP A 159 -1.94 18.25 18.39
C ASP A 159 -2.23 16.77 18.12
N LYS A 160 -2.06 15.93 19.16
CA LYS A 160 -2.39 14.50 19.10
C LYS A 160 -3.89 14.27 18.97
N ALA A 161 -4.70 15.07 19.66
CA ALA A 161 -6.15 14.99 19.58
C ALA A 161 -6.65 15.51 18.21
N ASP A 162 -6.07 16.58 17.69
CA ASP A 162 -6.39 17.16 16.38
C ASP A 162 -6.09 16.21 15.22
N ALA A 163 -5.08 15.36 15.39
CA ALA A 163 -4.69 14.32 14.44
C ALA A 163 -5.45 12.99 14.65
N THR A 164 -6.43 12.94 15.56
CA THR A 164 -7.20 11.73 15.86
C THR A 164 -8.65 11.88 15.42
N TRP A 165 -9.11 10.90 14.65
CA TRP A 165 -10.43 10.87 14.04
C TRP A 165 -11.21 9.65 14.53
N ILE A 166 -12.48 9.84 14.84
CA ILE A 166 -13.45 8.76 15.06
C ILE A 166 -14.07 8.41 13.72
N VAL A 167 -13.94 7.14 13.31
CA VAL A 167 -14.58 6.65 12.09
C VAL A 167 -16.07 6.50 12.34
N ARG A 168 -16.89 7.10 11.50
CA ARG A 168 -18.36 6.96 11.50
C ARG A 168 -18.82 6.33 10.20
N ALA A 169 -19.99 5.70 10.24
CA ALA A 169 -20.69 5.37 9.00
C ALA A 169 -20.95 6.67 8.22
N GLY A 170 -20.82 6.64 6.90
CA GLY A 170 -20.92 7.82 6.06
C GLY A 170 -22.28 8.51 6.20
N LEU A 171 -22.26 9.82 6.45
CA LEU A 171 -23.47 10.62 6.68
C LEU A 171 -24.44 10.60 5.48
N ALA A 172 -23.91 10.56 4.25
CA ALA A 172 -24.72 10.47 3.02
C ALA A 172 -24.86 9.04 2.48
N ASN A 173 -23.98 8.12 2.85
CA ASN A 173 -23.99 6.73 2.43
C ASN A 173 -23.29 5.85 3.47
N THR A 174 -24.05 4.95 4.09
CA THR A 174 -23.59 4.09 5.19
C THR A 174 -22.60 3.00 4.75
N SER A 175 -22.46 2.73 3.45
CA SER A 175 -21.39 1.87 2.92
C SER A 175 -20.03 2.58 2.81
N CYS A 176 -20.02 3.91 2.98
CA CYS A 176 -18.83 4.75 3.00
C CYS A 176 -18.61 5.27 4.42
N LEU A 177 -17.65 6.19 4.60
CA LEU A 177 -17.20 6.66 5.91
C LEU A 177 -17.30 8.18 6.04
N SER A 178 -17.45 8.63 7.28
CA SER A 178 -17.24 10.02 7.69
C SER A 178 -16.25 10.04 8.85
N PHE A 179 -15.44 11.09 8.95
CA PHE A 179 -14.40 11.20 9.98
C PHE A 179 -14.77 12.34 10.93
N GLU A 180 -15.20 11.99 12.14
CA GLU A 180 -15.48 12.96 13.21
C GLU A 180 -14.19 13.26 13.96
N SER A 181 -13.97 14.50 14.39
CA SER A 181 -12.86 14.82 15.29
C SER A 181 -13.02 14.10 16.63
N ALA A 182 -11.92 13.60 17.20
CA ALA A 182 -11.94 12.98 18.52
C ALA A 182 -12.06 13.99 19.68
N ASP A 183 -11.72 15.26 19.45
CA ASP A 183 -11.66 16.31 20.48
C ASP A 183 -12.73 17.41 20.31
N LYS A 184 -13.40 17.44 19.15
CA LYS A 184 -14.53 18.32 18.82
C LYS A 184 -15.76 17.48 18.41
N PRO A 185 -16.47 16.83 19.36
CA PRO A 185 -17.63 16.01 19.05
C PRO A 185 -18.68 16.76 18.21
N GLY A 186 -19.26 16.06 17.23
CA GLY A 186 -20.21 16.61 16.28
C GLY A 186 -19.59 17.39 15.12
N GLN A 187 -18.27 17.53 15.07
CA GLN A 187 -17.56 18.13 13.94
C GLN A 187 -16.86 17.08 13.07
N PHE A 188 -16.94 17.24 11.76
CA PHE A 188 -16.50 16.27 10.78
C PHE A 188 -15.55 16.89 9.75
N LEU A 189 -14.63 16.06 9.27
CA LEU A 189 -13.87 16.34 8.06
C LEU A 189 -14.83 16.46 6.88
N ARG A 190 -14.89 17.63 6.25
CA ARG A 190 -15.71 17.85 5.05
C ARG A 190 -15.02 18.76 4.05
N HIS A 191 -15.29 18.56 2.77
CA HIS A 191 -14.76 19.48 1.75
C HIS A 191 -15.69 20.69 1.55
N SER A 192 -15.12 21.82 1.17
CA SER A 192 -15.84 23.01 0.69
C SER A 192 -14.95 23.74 -0.30
N ASN A 193 -15.48 24.03 -1.49
CA ASN A 193 -14.67 24.49 -2.63
C ASN A 193 -13.41 23.63 -2.85
N TYR A 194 -13.56 22.31 -2.69
CA TYR A 194 -12.52 21.29 -2.78
C TYR A 194 -11.46 21.28 -1.67
N GLN A 195 -11.41 22.24 -0.75
CA GLN A 195 -10.50 22.21 0.40
C GLN A 195 -11.16 21.53 1.60
N LEU A 196 -10.40 20.80 2.42
CA LEU A 196 -10.93 20.13 3.62
C LEU A 196 -10.94 21.05 4.83
N TYR A 197 -12.02 20.92 5.60
CA TYR A 197 -12.26 21.68 6.82
C TYR A 197 -12.85 20.83 7.95
N LEU A 198 -12.58 21.31 9.15
CA LEU A 198 -13.16 21.11 10.47
C LEU A 198 -14.55 21.75 10.67
N ASP A 199 -15.69 21.06 10.47
CA ASP A 199 -16.99 21.74 10.66
C ASP A 199 -18.09 20.89 11.31
N THR A 200 -18.99 21.58 12.04
CA THR A 200 -20.15 20.98 12.70
C THR A 200 -21.17 20.41 11.71
N ASP A 201 -21.62 19.17 11.95
CA ASP A 201 -22.75 18.60 11.21
C ASP A 201 -24.04 19.36 11.52
N ASN A 202 -24.61 19.97 10.48
CA ASN A 202 -25.85 20.73 10.55
C ASN A 202 -27.08 19.90 10.14
N GLY A 203 -26.93 18.59 9.91
CA GLY A 203 -27.98 17.70 9.43
C GLY A 203 -28.38 17.91 7.96
N GLY A 204 -27.66 18.76 7.24
CA GLY A 204 -27.93 19.11 5.85
C GLY A 204 -27.43 18.04 4.87
N SER A 205 -28.21 17.78 3.81
CA SER A 205 -27.83 16.77 2.80
C SER A 205 -26.56 17.14 2.02
N SER A 206 -26.29 18.43 1.81
CA SER A 206 -25.03 18.89 1.21
C SER A 206 -23.85 18.62 2.14
N PHE A 207 -23.97 18.98 3.43
CA PHE A 207 -22.94 18.69 4.42
C PHE A 207 -22.64 17.19 4.49
N ALA A 208 -23.68 16.36 4.56
CA ALA A 208 -23.54 14.90 4.58
C ALA A 208 -22.74 14.38 3.38
N LYS A 209 -23.00 14.90 2.18
CA LYS A 209 -22.26 14.54 0.96
C LYS A 209 -20.82 15.04 1.00
N ASP A 210 -20.60 16.26 1.48
CA ASP A 210 -19.26 16.86 1.58
C ASP A 210 -18.37 16.17 2.62
N ALA A 211 -18.98 15.54 3.63
CA ALA A 211 -18.34 14.82 4.72
C ALA A 211 -18.27 13.30 4.53
N THR A 212 -18.68 12.76 3.37
CA THR A 212 -18.70 11.31 3.13
C THR A 212 -17.66 10.89 2.09
N PHE A 213 -16.81 9.95 2.48
CA PHE A 213 -15.73 9.41 1.65
C PHE A 213 -15.76 7.88 1.60
N CYS A 214 -15.65 7.33 0.40
CA CYS A 214 -15.65 5.89 0.17
C CYS A 214 -14.20 5.38 0.11
N PRO A 215 -13.78 4.50 1.03
CA PRO A 215 -12.43 3.98 1.05
C PRO A 215 -12.21 3.01 -0.12
N THR A 216 -11.07 3.15 -0.79
CA THR A 216 -10.56 2.22 -1.81
C THR A 216 -9.19 1.71 -1.40
N ALA A 217 -8.64 0.76 -2.17
CA ALA A 217 -7.20 0.51 -2.12
C ALA A 217 -6.45 1.82 -2.44
N GLY A 218 -5.33 2.06 -1.76
CA GLY A 218 -4.51 3.25 -1.99
C GLY A 218 -4.08 3.39 -3.44
N ASN A 219 -4.22 4.58 -4.01
CA ASN A 219 -3.86 4.88 -5.40
C ASN A 219 -2.37 4.65 -5.71
N SER A 220 -1.49 4.66 -4.70
CA SER A 220 -0.07 4.30 -4.82
C SER A 220 0.21 2.80 -4.64
N GLY A 221 -0.80 2.00 -4.29
CA GLY A 221 -0.67 0.63 -3.82
C GLY A 221 -0.37 0.51 -2.31
N ILE A 222 -0.34 1.63 -1.57
CA ILE A 222 -0.07 1.67 -0.13
C ILE A 222 -1.30 2.22 0.61
N GLY A 223 -1.75 1.52 1.66
CA GLY A 223 -2.85 1.97 2.51
C GLY A 223 -4.19 2.14 1.78
N HIS A 224 -4.86 3.24 2.05
CA HIS A 224 -6.19 3.58 1.54
C HIS A 224 -6.20 4.93 0.83
N SER A 225 -7.10 5.05 -0.15
CA SER A 225 -7.51 6.33 -0.71
C SER A 225 -8.98 6.56 -0.38
N PHE A 226 -9.36 7.81 -0.15
CA PHE A 226 -10.72 8.15 0.30
C PHE A 226 -11.40 9.00 -0.78
N GLN A 227 -12.23 8.35 -1.60
CA GLN A 227 -12.94 8.97 -2.71
C GLN A 227 -14.12 9.79 -2.18
N SER A 228 -14.29 11.04 -2.63
CA SER A 228 -15.49 11.83 -2.28
C SER A 228 -16.74 11.20 -2.89
N VAL A 229 -17.82 11.09 -2.10
CA VAL A 229 -19.08 10.49 -2.60
C VAL A 229 -19.78 11.37 -3.65
N ASN A 230 -19.65 12.69 -3.54
CA ASN A 230 -20.27 13.65 -4.46
C ASN A 230 -19.33 14.19 -5.55
N PHE A 231 -18.03 13.93 -5.44
CA PHE A 231 -17.03 14.17 -6.49
C PHE A 231 -16.23 12.89 -6.76
N PRO A 232 -16.79 11.90 -7.48
CA PRO A 232 -16.23 10.56 -7.59
C PRO A 232 -14.89 10.49 -8.34
N THR A 233 -14.45 11.55 -9.00
CA THR A 233 -13.11 11.63 -9.60
C THR A 233 -12.06 12.21 -8.65
N LYS A 234 -12.46 12.62 -7.44
CA LYS A 234 -11.61 13.32 -6.47
C LYS A 234 -11.46 12.52 -5.18
N TYR A 235 -10.25 12.58 -4.63
CA TYR A 235 -9.85 11.83 -3.44
C TYR A 235 -9.26 12.78 -2.41
N LEU A 236 -9.39 12.44 -1.12
CA LEU A 236 -8.66 13.11 -0.04
C LEU A 236 -7.16 13.13 -0.37
N ARG A 237 -6.60 14.32 -0.46
CA ARG A 237 -5.25 14.60 -0.92
C ARG A 237 -4.59 15.63 -0.02
N HIS A 238 -3.31 15.48 0.28
CA HIS A 238 -2.50 16.63 0.72
C HIS A 238 -1.78 17.29 -0.47
N TYR A 239 -1.69 18.62 -0.47
CA TYR A 239 -0.95 19.39 -1.45
C TYR A 239 -0.37 20.62 -0.77
N ASN A 240 0.96 20.77 -0.79
CA ASN A 240 1.69 21.79 -0.03
C ASN A 240 1.19 21.88 1.43
N PHE A 241 1.13 20.74 2.11
CA PHE A 241 0.70 20.58 3.50
C PHE A 241 -0.77 20.95 3.81
N THR A 242 -1.56 21.38 2.83
CA THR A 242 -3.01 21.61 2.98
C THR A 242 -3.81 20.43 2.44
N ALA A 243 -4.94 20.09 3.06
CA ALA A 243 -5.78 18.98 2.60
C ALA A 243 -6.88 19.45 1.62
N TYR A 244 -7.05 18.71 0.53
CA TYR A 244 -8.06 18.92 -0.52
C TYR A 244 -8.75 17.61 -0.91
N ILE A 245 -9.86 17.70 -1.64
CA ILE A 245 -10.28 16.64 -2.55
C ILE A 245 -9.75 16.97 -3.96
N ALA A 246 -8.97 16.06 -4.55
CA ALA A 246 -8.27 16.33 -5.79
C ALA A 246 -8.36 15.17 -6.79
N GLY A 247 -8.42 15.51 -8.07
CA GLY A 247 -8.36 14.57 -9.18
C GLY A 247 -6.93 14.38 -9.70
N ASN A 248 -6.74 13.36 -10.54
CA ASN A 248 -5.46 13.13 -11.21
C ASN A 248 -5.38 13.96 -12.50
N GLY A 249 -5.14 15.26 -12.35
CA GLY A 249 -5.27 16.27 -13.39
C GLY A 249 -6.52 17.14 -13.20
N GLY A 250 -6.40 18.43 -13.54
CA GLY A 250 -7.47 19.42 -13.38
C GLY A 250 -6.93 20.85 -13.50
N SER A 251 -7.82 21.84 -13.34
CA SER A 251 -7.48 23.26 -13.44
C SER A 251 -6.94 23.86 -12.14
N ASN A 252 -7.15 23.21 -10.99
CA ASN A 252 -6.64 23.70 -9.71
C ASN A 252 -5.20 23.23 -9.49
N ALA A 253 -4.40 24.01 -8.76
CA ALA A 253 -3.02 23.63 -8.45
C ALA A 253 -2.92 22.26 -7.75
N TRP A 254 -3.84 21.96 -6.83
CA TRP A 254 -3.88 20.69 -6.09
C TRP A 254 -4.35 19.49 -6.92
N ASP A 255 -4.86 19.70 -8.14
CA ASP A 255 -5.17 18.62 -9.10
C ASP A 255 -3.93 18.20 -9.90
N SER A 256 -2.72 18.64 -9.53
CA SER A 256 -1.46 18.24 -10.19
C SER A 256 -1.29 16.72 -10.26
N THR A 257 -0.89 16.20 -11.41
CA THR A 257 -0.62 14.76 -11.59
C THR A 257 0.66 14.30 -10.88
N SER A 258 1.58 15.23 -10.61
CA SER A 258 2.79 14.98 -9.84
C SER A 258 2.44 14.48 -8.44
N SER A 259 3.04 13.36 -8.05
CA SER A 259 2.82 12.69 -6.75
C SER A 259 1.36 12.36 -6.41
N TRP A 260 0.42 12.45 -7.36
CA TRP A 260 -1.02 12.30 -7.06
C TRP A 260 -1.34 10.99 -6.36
N ALA A 261 -0.75 9.89 -6.83
CA ALA A 261 -0.99 8.57 -6.26
C ALA A 261 -0.53 8.50 -4.79
N GLN A 262 0.65 9.05 -4.48
CA GLN A 262 1.21 9.08 -3.12
C GLN A 262 0.42 10.05 -2.22
N ASP A 263 0.11 11.24 -2.72
CA ASP A 263 -0.55 12.29 -1.95
C ASP A 263 -2.02 11.99 -1.62
N THR A 264 -2.64 11.08 -2.37
CA THR A 264 -3.99 10.57 -2.11
C THR A 264 -4.01 9.24 -1.37
N SER A 265 -2.84 8.70 -1.00
CA SER A 265 -2.71 7.43 -0.28
C SER A 265 -2.32 7.67 1.17
N TRP A 266 -3.11 7.10 2.06
CA TRP A 266 -3.02 7.31 3.50
C TRP A 266 -2.94 5.98 4.23
N LEU A 267 -2.16 5.97 5.29
CA LEU A 267 -2.09 4.83 6.21
C LEU A 267 -3.03 5.12 7.36
N THR A 268 -3.86 4.15 7.72
CA THR A 268 -4.67 4.25 8.94
C THR A 268 -3.80 3.80 10.09
N ALA A 269 -3.25 4.75 10.83
CA ALA A 269 -2.39 4.50 11.98
C ALA A 269 -3.22 4.39 13.26
N SER A 270 -2.58 3.87 14.32
CA SER A 270 -3.11 3.91 15.67
C SER A 270 -3.36 5.36 16.07
N PRO A 271 -4.46 5.65 16.80
CA PRO A 271 -4.79 7.00 17.18
C PRO A 271 -3.75 7.56 18.14
N TRP A 272 -3.51 8.88 18.07
CA TRP A 272 -2.58 9.58 18.95
C TRP A 272 -3.20 9.97 20.30
N SER A 273 -4.53 9.94 20.39
CA SER A 273 -5.34 10.25 21.59
C SER A 273 -6.44 9.21 21.75
#